data_AF-A0A9W9Q3I5-F1
#
_entry.id   AF-A0A9W9Q3I5-F1
#
_cell.length_a   1.000
_cell.length_b   1.000
_cell.length_c   1.000
_cell.angle_alpha   90.00
_cell.angle_beta   90.00
_cell.angle_gamma   90.00
#
_symmetry.space_group_name_H-M   'P 1'
#
loop_
_entity.id
_entity.type
_entity.pdbx_description
1 polymer ?
#
loop_
_entity_poly.entity_id
_entity_poly.type
_entity_poly.pdbx_seq_one_letter_code
_entity_poly.pdbx_strand_id
1 'polypeptide(L)'
;MFDSLELISGSLKLIHSVFSGLDHFLAFPIVEETDIPLTNSSGIHGPPIAEWTIMKWLVASRKYQKMHDDQENHEWNDRCPYMTGIHDQVGKKVGGMSGVKGQVVDQEALSAALKLGQIAFAALDVTDPEPLTPDHYLWDVSNKQISPH
;
A
#
# COMPACT_ATOMS: atom_id res chain seq x y z
N MET A 1 -0.42 15.39 -29.28
CA MET A 1 0.89 15.35 -28.59
C MET A 1 1.26 16.81 -28.42
N PHE A 2 1.06 17.36 -27.22
CA PHE A 2 1.39 18.75 -26.95
C PHE A 2 2.89 18.81 -26.69
N ASP A 3 3.65 19.53 -27.53
CA ASP A 3 5.03 19.90 -27.23
C ASP A 3 5.01 20.90 -26.06
N SER A 4 4.97 20.36 -24.85
CA SER A 4 4.87 21.11 -23.59
C SER A 4 6.08 21.99 -23.29
N LEU A 5 7.16 21.88 -24.08
CA LEU A 5 8.39 22.65 -23.91
C LEU A 5 8.27 24.09 -24.46
N GLU A 6 7.43 24.34 -25.47
CA GLU A 6 7.25 25.72 -26.00
C GLU A 6 6.42 26.62 -25.08
N LEU A 7 5.57 26.04 -24.22
CA LEU A 7 4.72 26.78 -23.27
C LEU A 7 5.47 27.27 -22.02
N ILE A 8 6.69 26.77 -21.80
CA ILE A 8 7.51 27.09 -20.63
C ILE A 8 8.49 28.16 -21.04
N SER A 9 7.95 29.37 -21.21
CA SER A 9 8.75 30.58 -21.41
C SER A 9 9.80 30.71 -20.31
N GLY A 10 10.96 31.33 -20.63
CA GLY A 10 12.18 31.44 -19.81
C GLY A 10 12.07 32.18 -18.45
N SER A 11 10.91 32.12 -17.81
CA SER A 11 10.58 32.65 -16.50
C SER A 11 10.27 31.56 -15.45
N LEU A 12 10.13 30.28 -15.84
CA LEU A 12 9.88 29.19 -14.91
C LEU A 12 11.13 28.94 -14.03
N LYS A 13 10.93 28.95 -12.70
CA LYS A 13 12.02 28.88 -11.70
C LYS A 13 11.92 27.71 -10.73
N LEU A 14 10.78 27.01 -10.68
CA LEU A 14 10.52 25.92 -9.75
C LEU A 14 9.40 25.04 -10.30
N ILE A 15 9.58 23.72 -10.22
CA ILE A 15 8.53 22.74 -10.41
C ILE A 15 8.24 22.10 -9.05
N HIS A 16 6.97 22.04 -8.66
CA HIS A 16 6.54 21.39 -7.42
C HIS A 16 5.50 20.33 -7.74
N SER A 17 5.78 19.09 -7.32
CA SER A 17 4.83 17.99 -7.36
C SER A 17 4.00 17.97 -6.08
N VAL A 18 2.69 17.81 -6.24
CA VAL A 18 1.76 17.59 -5.13
C VAL A 18 1.87 16.17 -4.55
N PHE A 19 2.59 15.27 -5.22
CA PHE A 19 2.84 13.92 -4.76
C PHE A 19 4.08 13.88 -3.86
N SER A 20 4.16 12.86 -3.00
CA SER A 20 5.36 12.58 -2.19
C SER A 20 6.43 11.81 -2.98
N GLY A 21 6.03 11.02 -3.98
CA GLY A 21 6.92 10.35 -4.93
C GLY A 21 7.16 11.17 -6.20
N LEU A 22 8.36 11.04 -6.78
CA LEU A 22 8.75 11.73 -8.02
C LEU A 22 9.07 10.77 -9.18
N ASP A 23 8.98 9.46 -8.98
CA ASP A 23 9.43 8.45 -9.94
C ASP A 23 8.77 8.61 -11.32
N HIS A 24 7.47 8.89 -11.37
CA HIS A 24 6.74 9.13 -12.63
C HIS A 24 7.18 10.41 -13.34
N PHE A 25 7.79 11.36 -12.61
CA PHE A 25 8.24 12.62 -13.19
C PHE A 25 9.64 12.53 -13.80
N LEU A 26 10.45 11.57 -13.35
CA LEU A 26 11.83 11.39 -13.84
C LEU A 26 11.87 11.04 -15.33
N ALA A 27 10.79 10.50 -15.90
CA ALA A 27 10.71 10.17 -17.32
C ALA A 27 10.35 11.37 -18.24
N PHE A 28 10.04 12.55 -17.68
CA PHE A 28 9.70 13.70 -18.50
C PHE A 28 10.95 14.46 -18.95
N PRO A 29 11.06 14.83 -20.25
CA PRO A 29 12.21 15.57 -20.78
C PRO A 29 12.55 16.84 -20.00
N ILE A 30 11.56 17.55 -19.46
CA ILE A 30 11.79 18.76 -18.66
C ILE A 30 12.63 18.50 -17.40
N VAL A 31 12.55 17.30 -16.82
CA VAL A 31 13.32 16.92 -15.63
C VAL A 31 14.74 16.50 -16.00
N GLU A 32 14.94 15.95 -17.20
CA GLU A 32 16.26 15.54 -17.70
C GLU A 32 17.04 16.69 -18.37
N GLU A 33 16.35 17.61 -19.04
CA GLU A 33 16.94 18.59 -19.96
C GLU A 33 17.05 20.00 -19.35
N THR A 34 16.55 20.24 -18.13
CA THR A 34 16.55 21.57 -17.50
C THR A 34 17.14 21.56 -16.10
N ASP A 35 17.80 22.67 -15.73
CA ASP A 35 18.29 22.91 -14.37
C ASP A 35 17.21 23.50 -13.43
N ILE A 36 15.93 23.39 -13.79
CA ILE A 36 14.84 23.94 -12.97
C ILE A 36 14.68 23.05 -11.73
N PRO A 37 14.76 23.61 -10.50
CA PRO A 37 14.57 22.82 -9.29
C PRO A 37 13.21 22.10 -9.27
N LEU A 38 13.24 20.81 -8.95
CA LEU A 38 12.06 19.98 -8.75
C LEU A 38 11.90 19.65 -7.26
N THR A 39 10.72 19.92 -6.70
CA THR A 39 10.36 19.62 -5.32
C THR A 39 9.11 18.76 -5.25
N ASN A 40 8.88 18.13 -4.10
CA ASN A 40 7.72 17.29 -3.85
C ASN A 40 7.07 17.64 -2.50
N SER A 41 5.94 17.00 -2.22
CA SER A 41 5.26 17.12 -0.94
C SER A 41 5.73 16.04 0.05
N SER A 42 7.03 15.85 0.21
CA SER A 42 7.57 14.87 1.16
C SER A 42 7.11 15.17 2.60
N GLY A 43 6.75 14.12 3.35
CA GLY A 43 6.33 14.21 4.75
C GLY A 43 4.82 14.45 4.99
N ILE A 44 4.01 14.66 3.95
CA ILE A 44 2.56 14.94 4.12
C ILE A 44 1.75 13.74 4.63
N HIS A 45 2.25 12.51 4.45
CA HIS A 45 1.49 11.29 4.72
C HIS A 45 1.78 10.65 6.09
N GLY A 46 2.58 11.29 6.95
CA GLY A 46 2.97 10.72 8.25
C GLY A 46 1.78 10.26 9.10
N PRO A 47 0.86 11.18 9.49
CA PRO A 47 -0.32 10.79 10.27
C PRO A 47 -1.25 9.79 9.55
N PRO A 48 -1.64 9.99 8.26
CA PRO A 48 -2.47 9.02 7.55
C PRO A 48 -1.89 7.60 7.48
N ILE A 49 -0.58 7.46 7.23
CA ILE A 49 0.09 6.13 7.18
C ILE A 49 0.07 5.49 8.57
N ALA A 50 0.26 6.26 9.64
CA ALA A 50 0.21 5.75 11.01
C ALA A 50 -1.20 5.22 11.36
N GLU A 51 -2.23 6.00 11.04
CA GLU A 51 -3.63 5.61 11.24
C GLU A 51 -3.97 4.33 10.46
N TRP A 52 -3.60 4.29 9.17
CA TRP A 52 -3.81 3.12 8.32
C TRP A 52 -3.08 1.88 8.86
N THR A 53 -1.83 2.03 9.29
CA THR A 53 -1.03 0.93 9.85
C THR A 53 -1.69 0.34 11.09
N ILE A 54 -2.13 1.18 12.03
CA ILE A 54 -2.81 0.75 13.25
C ILE A 54 -4.13 0.05 12.91
N MET A 55 -4.93 0.64 12.01
CA MET A 55 -6.19 0.07 11.57
C MET A 55 -5.99 -1.33 10.97
N LYS A 56 -5.09 -1.48 9.99
CA LYS A 56 -4.85 -2.76 9.31
C LYS A 56 -4.32 -3.82 10.26
N TRP A 57 -3.45 -3.43 11.21
CA TRP A 57 -2.98 -4.33 12.25
C TRP A 57 -4.10 -4.83 13.17
N LEU A 58 -5.02 -3.95 13.59
CA LEU A 58 -6.16 -4.33 14.41
C LEU A 58 -7.13 -5.24 13.64
N VAL A 59 -7.45 -4.91 12.38
CA VAL A 59 -8.28 -5.74 11.50
C VAL A 59 -7.71 -7.15 11.35
N ALA A 60 -6.41 -7.25 11.07
CA ALA A 60 -5.70 -8.51 10.91
C ALA A 60 -5.66 -9.33 12.20
N SER A 61 -5.28 -8.70 13.32
CA SER A 61 -5.08 -9.39 14.60
C SER A 61 -6.37 -9.89 15.24
N ARG A 62 -7.52 -9.33 14.86
CA ARG A 62 -8.84 -9.66 15.44
C ARG A 62 -9.73 -10.44 14.49
N LYS A 63 -9.22 -10.86 13.33
CA LYS A 63 -9.98 -11.59 12.30
C LYS A 63 -11.30 -10.88 11.95
N TYR A 64 -11.25 -9.54 11.90
CA TYR A 64 -12.44 -8.69 11.72
C TYR A 64 -13.16 -8.98 10.41
N GLN A 65 -12.43 -9.30 9.33
CA GLN A 65 -13.04 -9.65 8.04
C GLN A 65 -13.99 -10.84 8.14
N LYS A 66 -13.57 -11.93 8.80
CA LYS A 66 -14.44 -13.10 8.99
C LYS A 66 -15.70 -12.76 9.80
N MET A 67 -15.55 -11.91 10.83
CA MET A 67 -16.70 -11.45 11.62
C MET A 67 -17.66 -10.62 10.79
N HIS A 68 -17.13 -9.76 9.92
CA HIS A 68 -17.92 -8.97 8.99
C HIS A 68 -18.66 -9.86 7.98
N ASP A 69 -17.98 -10.86 7.41
CA ASP A 69 -18.60 -11.80 6.47
C ASP A 69 -19.72 -12.62 7.15
N ASP A 70 -19.51 -13.07 8.38
CA ASP A 70 -20.54 -13.78 9.15
C ASP A 70 -21.76 -12.90 9.40
N GLN A 71 -21.53 -11.62 9.70
CA GLN A 71 -22.59 -10.64 9.88
C GLN A 71 -23.41 -10.45 8.59
N GLU A 72 -22.75 -10.25 7.44
CA GLU A 72 -23.41 -10.08 6.13
C GLU A 72 -24.20 -11.34 5.72
N ASN A 73 -23.71 -12.52 6.08
CA ASN A 73 -24.40 -13.80 5.83
C ASN A 73 -25.46 -14.16 6.88
N HIS A 74 -25.70 -13.27 7.86
CA HIS A 74 -26.60 -13.51 8.99
C HIS A 74 -26.26 -14.78 9.79
N GLU A 75 -24.98 -15.14 9.87
CA GLU A 75 -24.48 -16.30 10.59
C GLU A 75 -24.08 -15.92 12.02
N TRP A 76 -24.66 -16.61 13.00
CA TRP A 76 -24.26 -16.47 14.41
C TRP A 76 -23.41 -17.67 14.84
N ASN A 77 -22.09 -17.51 14.82
CA ASN A 77 -21.14 -18.58 15.13
C ASN A 77 -20.78 -18.62 16.64
N ASP A 78 -21.60 -19.32 17.43
CA ASP A 78 -21.40 -19.50 18.88
C ASP A 78 -20.06 -20.16 19.26
N ARG A 79 -19.59 -21.10 18.43
CA ARG A 79 -18.27 -21.72 18.55
C ARG A 79 -17.24 -20.96 17.75
N CYS A 80 -17.26 -19.65 17.87
CA CYS A 80 -16.40 -18.65 17.26
C CYS A 80 -15.02 -19.22 16.84
N PRO A 81 -14.89 -19.82 15.63
CA PRO A 81 -13.69 -20.57 15.24
C PRO A 81 -12.52 -19.63 14.94
N TYR A 82 -12.80 -18.32 14.94
CA TYR A 82 -11.82 -17.27 14.85
C TYR A 82 -11.27 -16.83 16.21
N MET A 83 -11.96 -17.03 17.35
CA MET A 83 -11.41 -16.71 18.68
C MET A 83 -10.20 -17.59 19.05
N THR A 84 -10.11 -18.81 18.53
CA THR A 84 -8.91 -19.64 18.65
C THR A 84 -7.73 -18.98 17.93
N GLY A 85 -6.64 -18.76 18.68
CA GLY A 85 -5.43 -18.11 18.18
C GLY A 85 -5.49 -16.57 18.12
N ILE A 86 -6.56 -15.94 18.62
CA ILE A 86 -6.53 -14.50 18.92
C ILE A 86 -5.79 -14.33 20.24
N HIS A 87 -4.69 -13.58 20.18
CA HIS A 87 -3.98 -13.14 21.36
C HIS A 87 -4.00 -11.62 21.39
N ASP A 88 -3.96 -11.06 22.59
CA ASP A 88 -3.65 -9.64 22.71
C ASP A 88 -2.30 -9.32 22.05
N GLN A 89 -2.10 -8.04 21.83
CA GLN A 89 -0.93 -7.54 21.11
C GLN A 89 0.20 -7.10 22.05
N VAL A 90 0.01 -7.24 23.37
CA VAL A 90 0.99 -6.81 24.35
C VAL A 90 2.26 -7.64 24.19
N GLY A 91 3.41 -6.98 24.04
CA GLY A 91 4.70 -7.63 23.85
C GLY A 91 4.96 -8.20 22.44
N LYS A 92 4.01 -8.06 21.51
CA LYS A 92 4.22 -8.45 20.10
C LYS A 92 4.97 -7.37 19.32
N LYS A 93 5.76 -7.81 18.35
CA LYS A 93 6.47 -6.93 17.42
C LYS A 93 5.65 -6.78 16.14
N VAL A 94 5.49 -5.53 15.70
CA VAL A 94 4.88 -5.20 14.41
C VAL A 94 5.95 -4.56 13.55
N GLY A 95 6.16 -5.12 12.36
CA GLY A 95 6.99 -4.51 11.33
C GLY A 95 6.09 -3.81 10.33
N GLY A 96 6.28 -2.51 10.15
CA GLY A 96 5.68 -1.74 9.06
C GLY A 96 6.79 -1.35 8.10
N MET A 97 6.58 -1.57 6.80
CA MET A 97 7.45 -1.02 5.76
C MET A 97 6.61 -0.05 4.94
N SER A 98 6.97 1.23 5.01
CA SER A 98 6.34 2.29 4.21
C SER A 98 7.26 2.56 3.03
N GLY A 99 6.79 2.27 1.82
CA GLY A 99 7.47 2.60 0.59
C GLY A 99 6.47 3.14 -0.43
N VAL A 100 6.87 4.16 -1.20
CA VAL A 100 6.06 4.74 -2.28
C VAL A 100 6.05 3.86 -3.54
N LYS A 101 6.68 2.68 -3.47
CA LYS A 101 6.86 1.72 -4.57
C LYS A 101 6.42 0.32 -4.15
N GLY A 102 5.55 -0.30 -4.94
CA GLY A 102 5.20 -1.73 -4.81
C GLY A 102 6.41 -2.66 -4.98
N GLN A 103 7.44 -2.19 -5.70
CA GLN A 103 8.69 -2.91 -5.99
C GLN A 103 9.67 -2.99 -4.80
N VAL A 104 9.44 -2.24 -3.71
CA VAL A 104 10.28 -2.35 -2.51
C VAL A 104 10.09 -3.71 -1.84
N VAL A 105 8.94 -4.34 -2.08
CA VAL A 105 8.61 -5.69 -1.61
C VAL A 105 8.67 -6.64 -2.80
N ASP A 106 9.41 -7.73 -2.65
CA ASP A 106 9.26 -8.89 -3.53
C ASP A 106 7.89 -9.54 -3.26
N GLN A 107 6.91 -9.25 -4.12
CA GLN A 107 5.52 -9.66 -3.94
C GLN A 107 5.33 -11.17 -4.17
N GLU A 108 6.20 -11.80 -4.96
CA GLU A 108 6.18 -13.26 -5.14
C GLU A 108 6.69 -13.96 -3.88
N ALA A 109 7.81 -13.49 -3.33
CA ALA A 109 8.34 -13.99 -2.05
C ALA A 109 7.36 -13.75 -0.90
N LEU A 110 6.71 -12.58 -0.87
CA LEU A 110 5.65 -12.27 0.09
C LEU A 110 4.48 -13.26 -0.06
N SER A 111 3.99 -13.48 -1.28
CA SER A 111 2.91 -14.44 -1.55
C SER A 111 3.26 -15.84 -1.10
N ALA A 112 4.49 -16.30 -1.38
CA ALA A 112 4.98 -17.59 -0.94
C ALA A 112 5.06 -17.69 0.58
N ALA A 113 5.61 -16.68 1.26
CA ALA A 113 5.72 -16.64 2.72
C ALA A 113 4.34 -16.63 3.41
N LEU A 114 3.36 -15.93 2.81
CA LEU A 114 1.97 -15.92 3.27
C LEU A 114 1.31 -17.30 3.11
N LYS A 115 1.45 -17.93 1.94
CA LYS A 115 0.93 -19.27 1.65
C LYS A 115 1.54 -20.35 2.54
N LEU A 116 2.84 -20.23 2.84
CA LEU A 116 3.58 -21.13 3.74
C LEU A 116 3.31 -20.85 5.22
N GLY A 117 2.55 -19.80 5.57
CA GLY A 117 2.26 -19.40 6.94
C GLY A 117 3.46 -18.84 7.71
N GLN A 118 4.54 -18.50 7.02
CA GLN A 118 5.71 -17.82 7.61
C GLN A 118 5.37 -16.38 8.00
N ILE A 119 4.52 -15.73 7.20
CA ILE A 119 3.89 -14.45 7.52
C ILE A 119 2.42 -14.72 7.79
N ALA A 120 1.94 -14.29 8.96
CA ALA A 120 0.55 -14.51 9.35
C ALA A 120 -0.43 -13.67 8.50
N PHE A 121 -0.04 -12.45 8.14
CA PHE A 121 -0.89 -11.51 7.40
C PHE A 121 -0.07 -10.40 6.73
N ALA A 122 -0.54 -9.89 5.59
CA ALA A 122 -0.01 -8.68 4.94
C ALA A 122 -1.13 -7.71 4.53
N ALA A 123 -0.94 -6.42 4.81
CA ALA A 123 -1.75 -5.34 4.24
C ALA A 123 -0.92 -4.59 3.20
N LEU A 124 -1.44 -4.43 1.99
CA LEU A 124 -0.79 -3.78 0.86
C LEU A 124 -1.63 -2.58 0.42
N ASP A 125 -1.01 -1.41 0.36
CA ASP A 125 -1.61 -0.19 -0.20
C ASP A 125 -1.01 0.16 -1.57
N VAL A 126 0.15 -0.39 -1.89
CA VAL A 126 0.84 -0.23 -3.17
C VAL A 126 1.20 -1.61 -3.68
N THR A 127 1.04 -1.83 -4.98
CA THR A 127 1.28 -3.12 -5.65
C THR A 127 2.07 -2.94 -6.94
N ASP A 128 2.49 -4.04 -7.57
CA ASP A 128 3.16 -4.02 -8.88
C ASP A 128 2.72 -5.27 -9.66
N PRO A 129 2.00 -5.14 -10.79
CA PRO A 129 1.61 -3.88 -11.45
C PRO A 129 0.53 -3.11 -10.68
N GLU A 130 0.43 -1.82 -10.96
CA GLU A 130 -0.63 -0.95 -10.44
C GLU A 130 -1.35 -0.24 -11.61
N PRO A 131 -2.68 -0.43 -11.79
CA PRO A 131 -3.59 -1.26 -10.99
C PRO A 131 -3.41 -2.77 -11.21
N LEU A 132 -3.77 -3.57 -10.21
CA LEU A 132 -3.81 -5.03 -10.35
C LEU A 132 -4.86 -5.47 -11.38
N THR A 133 -4.49 -6.43 -12.23
CA THR A 133 -5.44 -7.07 -13.15
C THR A 133 -6.37 -8.03 -12.38
N PRO A 134 -7.59 -8.30 -12.85
CA PRO A 134 -8.54 -9.18 -12.15
C PRO A 134 -8.04 -10.63 -11.93
N ASP A 135 -7.12 -11.09 -12.75
CA ASP A 135 -6.51 -12.43 -12.73
C ASP A 135 -5.18 -12.48 -11.94
N HIS A 136 -4.78 -11.38 -11.30
CA HIS A 136 -3.50 -11.31 -10.60
C HIS A 136 -3.44 -12.25 -9.39
N TYR A 137 -2.35 -13.02 -9.26
CA TYR A 137 -2.18 -14.07 -8.23
C TYR A 137 -2.30 -13.57 -6.78
N LEU A 138 -2.06 -12.28 -6.55
CA LEU A 138 -2.23 -11.70 -5.22
C LEU A 138 -3.67 -11.85 -4.74
N TRP A 139 -4.68 -11.78 -5.61
CA TRP A 139 -6.09 -11.95 -5.26
C TRP A 139 -6.41 -13.29 -4.60
N ASP A 140 -5.60 -14.32 -4.85
CA ASP A 140 -5.83 -15.67 -4.31
C ASP A 140 -5.17 -15.94 -2.95
N VAL A 141 -4.31 -15.04 -2.44
CA VAL A 141 -3.63 -15.26 -1.15
C VAL A 141 -4.61 -15.00 0.00
N SER A 142 -5.00 -16.01 0.78
CA SER A 142 -6.11 -15.91 1.74
C SER A 142 -5.88 -14.95 2.92
N ASN A 143 -4.63 -14.76 3.33
CA ASN A 143 -4.21 -13.98 4.50
C ASN A 143 -3.60 -12.62 4.11
N LYS A 144 -4.32 -11.86 3.30
CA LYS A 144 -3.92 -10.52 2.84
C LYS A 144 -5.06 -9.51 2.96
N GLN A 145 -4.73 -8.24 2.83
CA GLN A 145 -5.67 -7.20 2.43
C GLN A 145 -5.00 -6.22 1.47
N ILE A 146 -5.71 -5.82 0.43
CA ILE A 146 -5.23 -4.88 -0.58
C ILE A 146 -6.17 -3.67 -0.57
N SER A 147 -5.62 -2.46 -0.52
CA SER A 147 -6.32 -1.22 -0.85
C SER A 147 -5.66 -0.55 -2.05
N PRO A 148 -6.44 0.13 -2.92
CA PRO A 148 -5.87 0.97 -3.95
C PRO A 148 -5.22 2.22 -3.33
N HIS A 149 -4.03 2.59 -3.81
CA HIS A 149 -3.29 3.79 -3.42
C HIS A 149 -4.02 5.08 -3.84
#